data_AF-A0A0F8Z1Z8-F1
#
_entry.id   AF-A0A0F8Z1Z8-F1
#
_cell.length_a   1.000
_cell.length_b   1.000
_cell.length_c   1.000
_cell.angle_alpha   90.00
_cell.angle_beta   90.00
_cell.angle_gamma   90.00
#
_symmetry.space_group_name_H-M   'P 1'
#
loop_
_entity.id
_entity.type
_entity.pdbx_description
1 polymer ?
#
loop_
_entity_poly.entity_id
_entity_poly.type
_entity_poly.pdbx_seq_one_letter_code
_entity_poly.pdbx_strand_id
1 'polypeptide(L)'
;MSLEEIKNLPIKNIVDKTGCHLFLWTTQSYLPFTFKVIESWGFKYHCTLTWNKTFGFVPFSFMWSTEFCLYAQLKDKGMKPIKF
;
A
#
# COMPACT_ATOMS: atom_id res chain seq x y z
N MET A 1 8.85 -14.39 -0.16
CA MET A 1 7.74 -14.56 0.80
C MET A 1 6.44 -14.70 0.03
N SER A 2 5.58 -15.63 0.43
CA SER A 2 4.21 -15.74 -0.05
C SER A 2 3.37 -14.55 0.44
N LEU A 3 2.23 -14.30 -0.19
CA LEU A 3 1.28 -13.29 0.29
C LEU A 3 0.83 -13.56 1.72
N GLU A 4 0.72 -14.83 2.10
CA GLU A 4 0.29 -15.23 3.44
C GLU A 4 1.38 -14.93 4.48
N GLU A 5 2.65 -15.19 4.16
CA GLU A 5 3.77 -14.79 5.02
C GLU A 5 3.84 -13.28 5.21
N ILE A 6 3.55 -12.49 4.17
CA ILE A 6 3.53 -11.02 4.24
C ILE A 6 2.39 -10.55 5.17
N LYS A 7 1.17 -11.06 4.99
CA LYS A 7 0.04 -10.70 5.87
C LYS A 7 0.31 -11.03 7.34
N ASN A 8 1.02 -12.12 7.60
CA ASN A 8 1.35 -12.58 8.96
C ASN A 8 2.55 -11.87 9.60
N LEU A 9 3.15 -10.88 8.94
CA LEU A 9 4.13 -10.01 9.58
C LEU A 9 3.51 -9.33 10.82
N PRO A 10 4.27 -9.18 11.92
CA PRO A 10 3.76 -8.68 13.20
C PRO A 10 3.57 -7.15 13.20
N ILE A 11 3.08 -6.56 12.10
CA ILE A 11 2.92 -5.12 11.92
C ILE A 11 2.03 -4.52 13.01
N LYS A 12 0.95 -5.22 13.37
CA LYS A 12 0.04 -4.79 14.47
C LYS A 12 0.73 -4.63 15.82
N ASN A 13 1.86 -5.29 16.04
CA ASN A 13 2.59 -5.25 17.31
C ASN A 13 3.60 -4.09 17.38
N ILE A 14 3.95 -3.49 16.24
CA ILE A 14 4.98 -2.45 16.15
C ILE A 14 4.42 -1.06 15.82
N VAL A 15 3.14 -0.96 15.46
CA VAL A 15 2.49 0.32 15.14
C VAL A 15 2.26 1.17 16.38
N ASP A 16 2.37 2.48 16.22
CA ASP A 16 1.92 3.43 17.23
C ASP A 16 0.38 3.38 17.34
N LYS A 17 -0.11 3.07 18.55
CA LYS A 17 -1.55 2.95 18.85
C LYS A 17 -2.28 4.29 18.80
N THR A 18 -1.56 5.41 18.85
CA THR A 18 -2.12 6.76 18.72
C THR A 18 -2.41 7.12 17.27
N GLY A 19 -1.71 6.49 16.31
CA GLY A 19 -1.90 6.65 14.87
C GLY A 19 -0.57 6.64 14.12
N CYS A 20 -0.55 6.07 12.91
CA CYS A 20 0.63 6.08 12.06
C CYS A 20 0.25 5.98 10.57
N HIS A 21 1.24 6.26 9.71
CA HIS A 21 1.12 6.17 8.27
C HIS A 21 1.80 4.89 7.75
N LEU A 22 1.17 4.25 6.77
CA LEU A 22 1.74 3.15 6.03
C LEU A 22 1.98 3.58 4.58
N PHE A 23 3.22 3.38 4.13
CA PHE A 23 3.63 3.47 2.73
C PHE A 23 4.04 2.07 2.30
N LEU A 24 3.20 1.42 1.48
CA LEU A 24 3.41 0.05 1.05
C LEU A 24 3.66 0.00 -0.45
N TRP A 25 4.85 -0.43 -0.81
CA TRP A 25 5.27 -0.51 -2.20
C TRP A 25 4.72 -1.78 -2.88
N THR A 26 4.27 -1.68 -4.12
CA THR A 26 3.77 -2.81 -4.91
C THR A 26 4.00 -2.63 -6.41
N THR A 27 4.02 -3.74 -7.15
CA THR A 27 4.09 -3.76 -8.62
C THR A 27 2.70 -3.96 -9.25
N GLN A 28 2.63 -3.82 -10.57
CA GLN A 28 1.41 -3.95 -11.39
C GLN A 28 0.61 -5.22 -11.09
N SER A 29 1.25 -6.39 -11.09
CA SER A 29 0.58 -7.68 -10.88
C SER A 29 0.12 -7.89 -9.45
N TYR A 30 0.80 -7.28 -8.48
CA TYR A 30 0.50 -7.45 -7.05
C TYR A 30 -0.44 -6.40 -6.47
N LEU A 31 -0.68 -5.29 -7.19
CA LEU A 31 -1.53 -4.19 -6.74
C LEU A 31 -2.89 -4.67 -6.16
N PRO A 32 -3.66 -5.59 -6.79
CA PRO A 32 -4.93 -6.06 -6.24
C PRO A 32 -4.79 -6.80 -4.90
N PHE A 33 -3.67 -7.50 -4.69
CA PHE A 33 -3.42 -8.29 -3.48
C PHE A 33 -2.96 -7.41 -2.33
N THR A 34 -2.24 -6.33 -2.64
CA THR A 34 -1.68 -5.42 -1.63
C THR A 34 -2.77 -4.73 -0.81
N PHE A 35 -3.95 -4.48 -1.38
CA PHE A 35 -5.11 -3.98 -0.61
C PHE A 35 -5.52 -4.93 0.53
N LYS A 36 -5.48 -6.25 0.29
CA LYS A 36 -5.76 -7.27 1.32
C LYS A 36 -4.68 -7.30 2.39
N VAL A 37 -3.42 -7.01 2.03
CA VAL A 37 -2.32 -6.90 3.00
C VAL A 37 -2.56 -5.69 3.92
N ILE A 38 -2.85 -4.52 3.35
CA ILE A 38 -3.16 -3.29 4.10
C ILE A 38 -4.30 -3.55 5.09
N GLU A 39 -5.39 -4.18 4.62
CA GLU A 39 -6.53 -4.51 5.48
C GLU A 39 -6.16 -5.49 6.59
N SER A 40 -5.39 -6.55 6.27
CA SER A 40 -4.98 -7.56 7.25
C SER A 40 -4.17 -6.98 8.41
N TRP A 41 -3.38 -5.93 8.14
CA TRP A 41 -2.59 -5.21 9.13
C TRP A 41 -3.39 -4.15 9.92
N GLY A 42 -4.67 -3.93 9.60
CA GLY A 42 -5.53 -2.99 10.32
C GLY A 42 -5.48 -1.55 9.80
N PHE A 43 -5.00 -1.34 8.58
CA PHE A 43 -4.95 -0.03 7.95
C PHE A 43 -6.13 0.20 7.00
N LYS A 44 -6.46 1.48 6.77
CA LYS A 44 -7.41 1.96 5.76
C LYS A 44 -6.63 2.57 4.62
N TYR A 45 -6.82 2.05 3.41
CA TYR A 45 -6.27 2.63 2.19
C TYR A 45 -6.83 4.04 1.93
N HIS A 46 -5.99 4.95 1.44
CA HIS A 46 -6.37 6.32 1.11
C HIS A 46 -6.00 6.72 -0.32
N CYS A 47 -4.76 6.49 -0.73
CA CYS A 47 -4.25 7.00 -2.01
C CYS A 47 -3.20 6.06 -2.62
N THR A 48 -3.16 5.99 -3.95
CA THR A 48 -2.10 5.30 -4.70
C THR A 48 -1.17 6.34 -5.30
N LEU A 49 0.08 6.34 -4.86
CA LEU A 49 1.14 7.14 -5.46
C LEU A 49 1.78 6.33 -6.58
N THR A 50 2.08 6.98 -7.70
CA THR A 50 2.67 6.35 -8.89
C THR A 50 4.09 6.84 -9.11
N TRP A 51 5.06 5.93 -9.19
CA TRP A 51 6.38 6.23 -9.71
C TRP A 51 6.45 5.84 -11.18
N ASN A 52 6.43 6.84 -12.06
CA ASN A 52 6.62 6.64 -13.50
C ASN A 52 8.12 6.56 -13.80
N LYS A 53 8.56 5.42 -14.34
CA LYS A 53 9.95 5.14 -14.73
C LYS A 53 10.27 5.56 -16.16
N THR A 54 9.34 6.21 -16.85
CA THR A 54 9.38 6.69 -18.25
C THR A 54 9.52 5.61 -19.33
N PHE A 55 10.01 4.43 -18.96
CA PHE A 55 10.10 3.24 -19.81
C PHE A 55 9.74 1.98 -18.99
N GLY A 56 9.34 0.91 -19.67
CA GLY A 56 8.92 -0.31 -19.00
C GLY A 56 8.88 -1.53 -19.91
N PHE A 57 8.77 -2.67 -19.26
CA PHE A 57 8.52 -3.94 -19.94
C PHE A 57 7.09 -3.98 -20.49
N VAL A 58 6.89 -4.57 -21.67
CA VAL A 58 5.57 -4.69 -22.32
C VAL A 58 5.20 -6.17 -22.43
N PRO A 59 4.76 -6.82 -21.33
CA PRO A 59 4.46 -8.25 -21.34
C PRO A 59 3.20 -8.60 -22.15
N PHE A 60 2.30 -7.64 -22.35
CA PHE A 60 1.00 -7.83 -22.97
C PHE A 60 0.61 -6.56 -23.77
N SER A 61 -0.65 -6.12 -23.70
CA SER A 61 -1.16 -4.95 -24.42
C SER A 61 -0.67 -3.59 -23.89
N PHE A 62 -0.08 -3.53 -22.69
CA PHE A 62 0.30 -2.27 -22.04
C PHE A 62 1.72 -2.31 -21.50
N MET A 63 2.42 -1.17 -21.60
CA MET A 63 3.74 -0.99 -21.00
C MET A 63 3.62 -0.82 -19.48
N TRP A 64 4.33 -1.66 -18.74
CA TRP A 64 4.45 -1.54 -17.29
C TRP A 64 5.59 -0.58 -16.95
N SER A 65 5.34 0.71 -17.17
CA SER A 65 6.29 1.80 -16.90
C SER A 65 6.17 2.36 -15.47
N THR A 66 5.22 1.89 -14.67
CA THR A 66 4.89 2.47 -13.36
C THR A 66 4.97 1.44 -12.25
N GLU A 67 5.44 1.87 -11.09
CA GLU A 67 5.32 1.16 -9.82
C GLU A 67 4.54 2.01 -8.82
N PHE A 68 4.01 1.36 -7.78
CA PHE A 68 3.04 2.00 -6.90
C PHE A 68 3.51 2.02 -5.46
N CYS A 69 3.22 3.12 -4.77
CA CYS A 69 3.31 3.20 -3.32
C CYS A 69 1.92 3.54 -2.77
N LEU A 70 1.30 2.56 -2.12
CA LEU A 70 -0.01 2.69 -1.52
C LEU A 70 0.13 3.38 -0.17
N TYR A 71 -0.59 4.49 -0.02
CA TYR A 71 -0.71 5.21 1.23
C TYR A 71 -1.96 4.76 1.99
N ALA A 72 -1.75 4.44 3.26
CA ALA A 72 -2.80 4.03 4.18
C ALA A 72 -2.56 4.61 5.59
N GLN A 73 -3.62 4.66 6.40
CA GLN A 73 -3.55 5.10 7.80
C GLN A 73 -4.15 4.03 8.70
N LEU A 74 -3.69 3.95 9.95
CA LEU A 74 -4.28 3.03 10.92
C LEU A 74 -5.78 3.32 11.08
N LYS A 75 -6.62 2.27 11.03
CA LYS A 75 -8.08 2.42 11.19
C LYS A 75 -8.41 3.11 12.52
N ASP A 76 -9.49 3.89 12.52
CA ASP A 76 -10.06 4.56 13.71
C ASP A 76 -9.19 5.61 14.41
N LYS A 77 -8.04 5.97 13.81
CA LYS A 77 -7.17 7.09 14.21
C LYS A 77 -7.10 8.08 13.07
N GLY A 78 -8.23 8.73 12.81
CA GLY A 78 -8.38 9.65 11.68
C GLY A 78 -7.56 10.91 11.87
N MET A 79 -6.70 11.22 10.90
CA MET A 79 -6.16 12.56 10.76
C MET A 79 -7.30 13.49 10.29
N LYS A 80 -7.51 14.61 10.97
CA LYS A 80 -8.48 15.62 10.51
C LYS A 80 -7.99 16.14 9.15
N PRO A 81 -8.85 16.24 8.13
CA PRO A 81 -8.46 16.86 6.88
C PRO A 81 -7.87 18.24 7.16
N ILE A 82 -6.79 18.60 6.46
CA ILE A 82 -6.29 19.96 6.45
C ILE A 82 -7.43 20.80 5.85
N LYS A 83 -8.03 21.65 6.68
CA LYS A 83 -9.02 22.62 6.21
C LYS A 83 -8.24 23.72 5.50
N PHE A 84 -8.54 23.93 4.22
CA PHE A 84 -8.12 25.11 3.48
C PHE A 84 -9.10 26.25 3.76
#